data_AF-A0A519NAE2-F1
#
_entry.id   AF-A0A519NAE2-F1
#
_cell.length_a   1.000
_cell.length_b   1.000
_cell.length_c   1.000
_cell.angle_alpha   90.00
_cell.angle_beta   90.00
_cell.angle_gamma   90.00
#
_symmetry.space_group_name_H-M   'P 1'
#
loop_
_entity.id
_entity.type
_entity.pdbx_description
1 polymer ?
#
loop_
_entity_poly.entity_id
_entity_poly.type
_entity_poly.pdbx_seq_one_letter_code
_entity_poly.pdbx_strand_id
1 'polypeptide(L)'
;MKKLLFTIFAVSLLTSCQSKTESPQNVDSCQVATDFLKHYAGNYESISAVDPFVYEPTYGVDFRKFEMLSERLKLNVFFTEDFQKRFREKYSKIENELKKNPQDDGPIEGFEADEFLFTQDYDEILGWIKSGKYKCSASENTAVVSFYPEYALEFQLKDGKIDAMSMKSN
;
A
#
# COMPACT_ATOMS: atom_id res chain seq x y z
N MET A 1 6.10 -81.95 6.39
CA MET A 1 5.37 -81.09 5.42
C MET A 1 4.53 -80.11 6.24
N LYS A 2 4.95 -78.84 6.41
CA LYS A 2 4.49 -77.65 5.65
C LYS A 2 2.94 -77.65 5.55
N LYS A 3 2.17 -76.69 6.08
CA LYS A 3 2.33 -75.22 6.03
C LYS A 3 1.68 -74.51 7.21
N LEU A 4 2.42 -73.52 7.70
CA LEU A 4 2.07 -72.51 8.71
C LEU A 4 1.17 -71.43 8.07
N LEU A 5 0.06 -71.07 8.71
CA LEU A 5 -0.73 -69.89 8.36
C LEU A 5 0.05 -68.63 8.75
N PHE A 6 0.28 -67.73 7.79
CA PHE A 6 0.76 -66.37 8.05
C PHE A 6 -0.44 -65.44 8.12
N THR A 7 -0.71 -64.90 9.31
CA THR A 7 -1.60 -63.75 9.51
C THR A 7 -0.73 -62.50 9.50
N ILE A 8 -0.84 -61.67 8.47
CA ILE A 8 -0.13 -60.40 8.36
C ILE A 8 -0.91 -59.36 9.16
N PHE A 9 -0.32 -58.86 10.26
CA PHE A 9 -0.76 -57.63 10.92
C PHE A 9 -0.22 -56.44 10.14
N ALA A 10 -1.10 -55.70 9.46
CA ALA A 10 -0.78 -54.41 8.88
C ALA A 10 -0.80 -53.34 9.99
N VAL A 11 0.37 -52.95 10.48
CA VAL A 11 0.54 -51.77 11.35
C VAL A 11 0.65 -50.55 10.44
N SER A 12 -0.46 -49.84 10.25
CA SER A 12 -0.47 -48.55 9.56
C SER A 12 0.08 -47.49 10.51
N LEU A 13 1.38 -47.18 10.41
CA LEU A 13 1.93 -45.94 10.96
C LEU A 13 1.38 -44.77 10.14
N LEU A 14 0.34 -44.11 10.67
CA LEU A 14 -0.01 -42.75 10.28
C LEU A 14 1.06 -41.82 10.86
N THR A 15 2.15 -41.60 10.11
CA THR A 15 3.00 -40.44 10.32
C THR A 15 2.17 -39.20 10.01
N SER A 16 1.66 -38.57 11.06
CA SER A 16 1.17 -37.21 11.04
C SER A 16 2.32 -36.31 10.56
N CYS A 17 2.30 -35.94 9.29
CA CYS A 17 3.03 -34.77 8.81
C CYS A 17 2.39 -33.56 9.50
N GLN A 18 2.92 -33.19 10.67
CA GLN A 18 2.75 -31.84 11.17
C GLN A 18 3.39 -30.93 10.12
N SER A 19 2.56 -30.30 9.27
CA SER A 19 2.97 -29.12 8.55
C SER A 19 3.42 -28.12 9.60
N LYS A 20 4.74 -27.89 9.69
CA LYS A 20 5.28 -26.70 10.32
C LYS A 20 4.61 -25.54 9.60
N THR A 21 3.62 -24.93 10.24
CA THR A 21 3.20 -23.58 9.89
C THR A 21 4.42 -22.73 10.16
N GLU A 22 5.17 -22.40 9.12
CA GLU A 22 6.19 -21.35 9.20
C GLU A 22 5.48 -20.13 9.77
N SER A 23 5.99 -19.61 10.90
CA SER A 23 5.54 -18.32 11.38
C SER A 23 5.70 -17.33 10.23
N PRO A 24 4.75 -16.40 10.01
CA PRO A 24 4.89 -15.39 8.96
C PRO A 24 6.29 -14.78 9.04
N GLN A 25 7.02 -14.78 7.93
CA GLN A 25 8.31 -14.11 7.83
C GLN A 25 8.19 -12.74 8.49
N ASN A 26 9.07 -12.44 9.45
CA ASN A 26 9.14 -11.15 10.09
C ASN A 26 9.64 -10.13 9.05
N VAL A 27 8.72 -9.62 8.22
CA VAL A 27 9.02 -8.63 7.19
C VAL A 27 9.37 -7.34 7.90
N ASP A 28 10.53 -6.77 7.57
CA ASP A 28 10.97 -5.51 8.16
C ASP A 28 10.04 -4.36 7.72
N SER A 29 9.29 -3.82 8.67
CA SER A 29 8.35 -2.71 8.46
C SER A 29 9.02 -1.49 7.82
N CYS A 30 10.29 -1.21 8.18
CA CYS A 30 11.03 -0.13 7.55
C CYS A 30 11.39 -0.44 6.10
N GLN A 31 11.69 -1.69 5.79
CA GLN A 31 11.96 -2.09 4.41
C GLN A 31 10.72 -1.89 3.54
N VAL A 32 9.55 -2.37 3.98
CA VAL A 32 8.29 -2.20 3.23
C VAL A 32 7.96 -0.73 2.98
N ALA A 33 8.00 0.10 4.02
CA ALA A 33 7.71 1.53 3.90
C ALA A 33 8.69 2.24 2.95
N THR A 34 9.99 1.98 3.11
CA THR A 34 11.01 2.65 2.30
C THR A 34 11.07 2.14 0.86
N ASP A 35 10.73 0.88 0.61
CA ASP A 35 10.63 0.33 -0.75
C ASP A 35 9.45 0.93 -1.50
N PHE A 36 8.30 1.12 -0.84
CA PHE A 36 7.18 1.86 -1.42
C PHE A 36 7.59 3.31 -1.75
N LEU A 37 8.19 4.03 -0.80
CA LEU A 37 8.61 5.42 -1.02
C LEU A 37 9.63 5.55 -2.15
N LYS A 38 10.61 4.65 -2.24
CA LYS A 38 11.57 4.61 -3.36
C LYS A 38 10.88 4.34 -4.69
N HIS A 39 9.93 3.40 -4.73
CA HIS A 39 9.13 3.15 -5.93
C HIS A 39 8.33 4.40 -6.32
N TYR A 40 7.64 5.03 -5.37
CA TYR A 40 6.87 6.24 -5.59
C TYR A 40 7.75 7.38 -6.14
N ALA A 41 8.84 7.71 -5.44
CA ALA A 41 9.71 8.80 -5.83
C ALA A 41 10.46 8.53 -7.14
N GLY A 42 10.91 7.28 -7.36
CA GLY A 42 11.60 6.87 -8.57
C GLY A 42 10.72 6.86 -9.82
N ASN A 43 9.40 6.73 -9.65
CA ASN A 43 8.43 6.69 -10.76
C ASN A 43 7.48 7.90 -10.75
N TYR A 44 7.79 8.95 -9.99
CA TYR A 44 6.87 10.05 -9.72
C TYR A 44 6.31 10.69 -10.99
N GLU A 45 7.16 11.04 -11.97
CA GLU A 45 6.72 11.63 -13.24
C GLU A 45 5.72 10.74 -14.01
N SER A 46 5.92 9.42 -13.95
CA SER A 46 4.99 8.48 -14.55
C SER A 46 3.70 8.39 -13.75
N ILE A 47 3.78 8.36 -12.42
CA ILE A 47 2.59 8.29 -11.55
C ILE A 47 1.74 9.57 -11.71
N SER A 48 2.35 10.75 -11.61
CA SER A 48 1.66 12.05 -11.68
C SER A 48 1.10 12.38 -13.06
N ALA A 49 1.64 11.78 -14.13
CA ALA A 49 1.06 11.90 -15.46
C ALA A 49 -0.30 11.17 -15.61
N VAL A 50 -0.69 10.31 -14.65
CA VAL A 50 -2.01 9.66 -14.63
C VAL A 50 -2.91 10.38 -13.66
N ASP A 51 -3.55 11.42 -14.15
CA ASP A 51 -4.56 12.15 -13.41
C ASP A 51 -5.94 11.48 -13.57
N PRO A 52 -6.48 10.85 -12.51
CA PRO A 52 -7.78 10.19 -12.55
C PRO A 52 -8.95 11.17 -12.64
N PHE A 53 -8.72 12.47 -12.51
CA PHE A 53 -9.78 13.46 -12.57
C PHE A 53 -10.06 13.95 -13.98
N VAL A 54 -11.30 14.37 -14.18
CA VAL A 54 -11.79 15.08 -15.34
C VAL A 54 -12.25 16.43 -14.84
N TYR A 55 -11.76 17.52 -15.44
CA TYR A 55 -12.09 18.89 -15.02
C TYR A 55 -13.05 19.59 -15.98
N GLU A 56 -13.27 19.06 -17.19
CA GLU A 56 -14.06 19.72 -18.24
C GLU A 56 -14.85 18.69 -19.06
N PRO A 57 -16.11 18.96 -19.46
CA PRO A 57 -16.95 20.12 -19.10
C PRO A 57 -17.63 19.97 -17.73
N THR A 58 -17.41 18.87 -17.03
CA THR A 58 -17.97 18.61 -15.70
C THR A 58 -16.95 17.82 -14.91
N TYR A 59 -16.72 18.26 -13.68
CA TYR A 59 -15.79 17.61 -12.79
C TYR A 59 -16.24 16.17 -12.50
N GLY A 60 -15.28 15.23 -12.48
CA GLY A 60 -15.56 13.83 -12.21
C GLY A 60 -14.31 12.97 -12.15
N VAL A 61 -14.51 11.66 -12.08
CA VAL A 61 -13.45 10.64 -11.99
C VAL A 61 -13.48 9.72 -13.21
N ASP A 62 -12.37 9.64 -13.96
CA ASP A 62 -12.15 8.57 -14.94
C ASP A 62 -11.59 7.33 -14.24
N PHE A 63 -12.48 6.38 -13.94
CA PHE A 63 -12.08 5.13 -13.28
C PHE A 63 -11.08 4.29 -14.08
N ARG A 64 -10.99 4.46 -15.41
CA ARG A 64 -9.96 3.75 -16.19
C ARG A 64 -8.58 4.32 -15.88
N LYS A 65 -8.47 5.64 -15.74
CA LYS A 65 -7.23 6.29 -15.29
C LYS A 65 -6.94 5.97 -13.83
N PHE A 66 -7.94 5.85 -12.96
CA PHE A 66 -7.76 5.33 -11.61
C PHE A 66 -7.13 3.92 -11.59
N GLU A 67 -7.58 3.00 -12.45
CA GLU A 67 -6.94 1.67 -12.54
C GLU A 67 -5.48 1.80 -13.00
N MET A 68 -5.21 2.64 -14.02
CA MET A 68 -3.85 2.89 -14.48
C MET A 68 -2.96 3.48 -13.37
N LEU A 69 -3.49 4.39 -12.56
CA LEU A 69 -2.80 4.97 -11.40
C LEU A 69 -2.50 3.88 -10.37
N SER A 70 -3.48 3.04 -10.05
CA SER A 70 -3.35 1.93 -9.11
C SER A 70 -2.27 0.93 -9.52
N GLU A 71 -2.17 0.63 -10.82
CA GLU A 71 -1.11 -0.20 -11.40
C GLU A 71 0.27 0.47 -11.31
N ARG A 72 0.37 1.76 -11.64
CA ARG A 72 1.64 2.51 -11.55
C ARG A 72 2.15 2.64 -10.11
N LEU A 73 1.24 2.78 -9.15
CA LEU A 73 1.53 2.76 -7.72
C LEU A 73 1.87 1.36 -7.19
N LYS A 74 1.60 0.30 -7.98
CA LYS A 74 1.72 -1.11 -7.60
C LYS A 74 0.94 -1.40 -6.31
N LEU A 75 -0.32 -0.97 -6.24
CA LEU A 75 -1.11 -1.11 -5.02
C LEU A 75 -1.23 -2.56 -4.54
N ASN A 76 -1.35 -3.51 -5.47
CA ASN A 76 -1.41 -4.94 -5.17
C ASN A 76 -0.11 -5.50 -4.55
N VAL A 77 1.04 -4.87 -4.79
CA VAL A 77 2.34 -5.26 -4.24
C VAL A 77 2.52 -4.67 -2.85
N PHE A 78 2.35 -3.36 -2.71
CA PHE A 78 2.72 -2.64 -1.49
C PHE A 78 1.61 -2.58 -0.44
N PHE A 79 0.34 -2.66 -0.84
CA PHE A 79 -0.79 -2.36 0.04
C PHE A 79 -1.72 -3.56 0.26
N THR A 80 -2.37 -3.58 1.42
CA THR A 80 -3.41 -4.55 1.74
C THR A 80 -4.61 -4.41 0.79
N GLU A 81 -5.42 -5.47 0.67
CA GLU A 81 -6.69 -5.40 -0.05
C GLU A 81 -7.65 -4.40 0.62
N ASP A 82 -7.61 -4.32 1.95
CA ASP A 82 -8.38 -3.37 2.75
C ASP A 82 -8.03 -1.92 2.40
N PHE A 83 -6.73 -1.59 2.26
CA PHE A 83 -6.29 -0.27 1.79
C PHE A 83 -6.78 0.00 0.37
N GLN A 84 -6.59 -0.94 -0.55
CA GLN A 84 -7.01 -0.80 -1.95
C GLN A 84 -8.51 -0.50 -2.07
N LYS A 85 -9.32 -1.19 -1.27
CA LYS A 85 -10.76 -0.95 -1.18
C LYS A 85 -11.07 0.46 -0.70
N ARG A 86 -10.47 0.90 0.42
CA ARG A 86 -10.65 2.27 0.94
C ARG A 86 -10.20 3.33 -0.07
N PHE A 87 -9.10 3.10 -0.76
CA PHE A 87 -8.58 4.01 -1.78
C PHE A 87 -9.57 4.16 -2.94
N ARG A 88 -10.09 3.06 -3.48
CA ARG A 88 -11.16 3.10 -4.50
C ARG A 88 -12.45 3.75 -3.99
N GLU A 89 -12.83 3.46 -2.75
CA GLU A 89 -14.02 4.04 -2.11
C GLU A 89 -13.91 5.56 -1.99
N LYS A 90 -12.71 6.11 -1.71
CA LYS A 90 -12.46 7.57 -1.72
C LYS A 90 -12.83 8.18 -3.07
N TYR A 91 -12.33 7.62 -4.18
CA TYR A 91 -12.66 8.08 -5.54
C TYR A 91 -14.14 7.87 -5.92
N SER A 92 -14.76 6.80 -5.41
CA SER A 92 -16.19 6.56 -5.63
C SER A 92 -17.07 7.55 -4.87
N LYS A 93 -16.64 7.96 -3.68
CA LYS A 93 -17.33 8.96 -2.88
C LYS A 93 -17.28 10.33 -3.57
N ILE A 94 -16.11 10.75 -4.03
CA ILE A 94 -15.96 12.06 -4.68
C ILE A 94 -16.71 12.14 -6.02
N GLU A 95 -16.70 11.08 -6.83
CA GLU A 95 -17.51 11.01 -8.05
C GLU A 95 -19.01 11.20 -7.76
N ASN A 96 -19.50 10.60 -6.67
CA ASN A 96 -20.90 10.76 -6.27
C ASN A 96 -21.18 12.14 -5.69
N GLU A 97 -20.21 12.78 -5.05
CA GLU A 97 -20.32 14.13 -4.51
C GLU A 97 -20.33 15.16 -5.64
N LEU A 98 -19.40 15.08 -6.61
CA LEU A 98 -19.34 15.95 -7.78
C LEU A 98 -20.62 15.88 -8.64
N LYS A 99 -21.26 14.70 -8.74
CA LYS A 99 -22.56 14.56 -9.40
C LYS A 99 -23.71 15.26 -8.67
N LYS A 100 -23.66 15.31 -7.34
CA LYS A 100 -24.72 15.90 -6.51
C LYS A 100 -24.52 17.40 -6.33
N ASN A 101 -23.27 17.80 -6.13
CA ASN A 101 -22.80 19.15 -5.90
C ASN A 101 -21.63 19.41 -6.86
N PRO A 102 -21.91 19.83 -8.11
CA PRO A 102 -20.86 20.13 -9.08
C PRO A 102 -19.87 21.15 -8.52
N GLN A 103 -18.60 20.87 -8.75
CA GLN A 103 -17.52 21.82 -8.53
C GLN A 103 -17.13 22.41 -9.90
N ASP A 104 -17.01 23.72 -9.96
CA ASP A 104 -16.79 24.45 -11.22
C ASP A 104 -15.38 25.04 -11.35
N ASP A 105 -14.56 25.01 -10.28
CA ASP A 105 -13.21 25.55 -10.28
C ASP A 105 -12.36 24.92 -9.17
N GLY A 106 -11.03 25.05 -9.28
CA GLY A 106 -10.06 24.66 -8.27
C GLY A 106 -9.73 23.16 -8.25
N PRO A 107 -8.83 22.74 -7.34
CA PRO A 107 -8.56 21.33 -7.10
C PRO A 107 -9.78 20.65 -6.47
N ILE A 108 -10.00 19.38 -6.77
CA ILE A 108 -11.12 18.61 -6.20
C ILE A 108 -10.95 18.51 -4.68
N GLU A 109 -12.02 18.84 -3.95
CA GLU A 109 -11.99 18.85 -2.48
C GLU A 109 -11.56 17.49 -1.92
N GLY A 110 -10.60 17.50 -0.98
CA GLY A 110 -10.01 16.31 -0.38
C GLY A 110 -8.87 15.66 -1.19
N PHE A 111 -8.42 16.31 -2.27
CA PHE A 111 -7.27 15.93 -3.12
C PHE A 111 -6.35 17.13 -3.41
N GLU A 112 -6.31 18.11 -2.50
CA GLU A 112 -5.51 19.34 -2.65
C GLU A 112 -4.02 19.13 -2.39
N ALA A 113 -3.65 17.99 -1.80
CA ALA A 113 -2.28 17.61 -1.49
C ALA A 113 -1.96 16.24 -2.11
N ASP A 114 -0.67 15.94 -2.23
CA ASP A 114 -0.21 14.61 -2.62
C ASP A 114 -0.75 13.54 -1.65
N GLU A 115 -1.37 12.50 -2.19
CA GLU A 115 -2.06 11.47 -1.39
C GLU A 115 -1.15 10.60 -0.53
N PHE A 116 0.13 10.50 -0.88
CA PHE A 116 1.10 9.64 -0.19
C PHE A 116 2.13 10.44 0.59
N LEU A 117 2.33 11.71 0.22
CA LEU A 117 3.22 12.65 0.87
C LEU A 117 2.49 13.76 1.63
N PHE A 118 1.17 13.76 1.70
CA PHE A 118 0.33 14.65 2.51
C PHE A 118 0.75 16.14 2.50
N THR A 119 1.27 16.62 1.37
CA THR A 119 1.76 18.00 1.20
C THR A 119 1.58 18.47 -0.25
N GLN A 120 1.52 19.78 -0.44
CA GLN A 120 1.59 20.42 -1.75
C GLN A 120 3.04 20.60 -2.22
N ASP A 121 3.96 20.82 -1.28
CA ASP A 121 5.39 21.07 -1.56
C ASP A 121 6.20 19.77 -1.42
N TYR A 122 5.95 18.82 -2.32
CA TYR A 122 6.52 17.47 -2.24
C TYR A 122 7.91 17.33 -2.86
N ASP A 123 8.38 18.27 -3.69
CA ASP A 123 9.63 18.16 -4.45
C ASP A 123 10.85 17.90 -3.57
N GLU A 124 10.92 18.59 -2.42
CA GLU A 124 12.02 18.42 -1.47
C GLU A 124 12.00 17.01 -0.84
N ILE A 125 10.80 16.51 -0.48
CA ILE A 125 10.61 15.17 0.07
C ILE A 125 11.01 14.11 -0.95
N LEU A 126 10.57 14.26 -2.21
CA LEU A 126 11.00 13.38 -3.31
C LEU A 126 12.52 13.37 -3.47
N GLY A 127 13.16 14.55 -3.37
CA GLY A 127 14.61 14.69 -3.40
C GLY A 127 15.30 13.96 -2.25
N TRP A 128 14.77 14.05 -1.03
CA TRP A 128 15.30 13.32 0.13
C TRP A 128 15.12 11.81 0.00
N ILE A 129 13.97 11.32 -0.48
CA ILE A 129 13.75 9.90 -0.75
C ILE A 129 14.78 9.38 -1.76
N LYS A 130 14.92 10.07 -2.91
CA LYS A 130 15.86 9.69 -3.98
C LYS A 130 17.32 9.69 -3.52
N SER A 131 17.68 10.60 -2.61
CA SER A 131 19.04 10.73 -2.07
C SER A 131 19.30 9.92 -0.79
N GLY A 132 18.30 9.19 -0.28
CA GLY A 132 18.43 8.44 0.97
C GLY A 132 18.55 9.30 2.23
N LYS A 133 18.16 10.59 2.16
CA LYS A 133 18.24 11.56 3.27
C LYS A 133 17.03 11.48 4.19
N TYR A 134 16.81 10.30 4.77
CA TYR A 134 15.75 10.06 5.73
C TYR A 134 16.19 9.02 6.76
N LYS A 135 15.47 8.93 7.87
CA LYS A 135 15.64 7.87 8.86
C LYS A 135 14.35 7.06 8.91
N CYS A 136 14.48 5.75 9.14
CA CYS A 136 13.33 4.91 9.44
C CYS A 136 13.47 4.30 10.84
N SER A 137 12.39 4.33 11.60
CA SER A 137 12.23 3.60 12.86
C SER A 137 10.98 2.74 12.78
N ALA A 138 11.03 1.52 13.29
CA ALA A 138 9.89 0.61 13.30
C ALA A 138 9.55 0.11 14.70
N SER A 139 8.27 -0.18 14.93
CA SER A 139 7.74 -0.89 16.10
C SER A 139 6.69 -1.88 15.63
N GLU A 140 6.89 -3.17 15.84
CA GLU A 140 6.02 -4.27 15.37
C GLU A 140 5.43 -4.00 13.95
N ASN A 141 4.20 -3.50 13.90
CA ASN A 141 3.42 -3.25 12.70
C ASN A 141 3.40 -1.78 12.24
N THR A 142 4.33 -0.96 12.71
CA THR A 142 4.41 0.46 12.34
C THR A 142 5.82 0.79 11.90
N ALA A 143 5.94 1.53 10.81
CA ALA A 143 7.18 2.20 10.40
C ALA A 143 6.96 3.70 10.34
N VAL A 144 7.95 4.47 10.81
CA VAL A 144 7.98 5.92 10.73
C VAL A 144 9.20 6.32 9.92
N VAL A 145 8.97 7.00 8.80
CA VAL A 145 10.02 7.55 7.94
C VAL A 145 10.09 9.05 8.16
N SER A 146 11.20 9.51 8.76
CA SER A 146 11.41 10.90 9.13
C SER A 146 12.39 11.60 8.19
N PHE A 147 12.00 12.81 7.80
CA PHE A 147 12.71 13.74 6.94
C PHE A 147 13.01 15.02 7.73
N TYR A 148 14.23 15.55 7.57
CA TYR A 148 14.66 16.75 8.29
C TYR A 148 14.04 18.01 7.67
N PRO A 149 13.61 19.03 8.44
CA PRO A 149 13.72 19.14 9.90
C PRO A 149 12.57 18.49 10.69
N GLU A 150 11.33 18.45 10.18
CA GLU A 150 10.17 18.05 11.01
C GLU A 150 9.05 17.35 10.21
N TYR A 151 9.38 16.71 9.09
CA TYR A 151 8.38 16.02 8.28
C TYR A 151 8.49 14.50 8.48
N ALA A 152 7.39 13.81 8.81
CA ALA A 152 7.43 12.37 9.01
C ALA A 152 6.16 11.68 8.51
N LEU A 153 6.36 10.54 7.87
CA LEU A 153 5.30 9.65 7.39
C LEU A 153 5.23 8.44 8.31
N GLU A 154 4.03 8.12 8.77
CA GLU A 154 3.72 6.90 9.48
C GLU A 154 3.05 5.90 8.52
N PHE A 155 3.49 4.65 8.61
CA PHE A 155 2.98 3.51 7.86
C PHE A 155 2.53 2.46 8.86
N GLN A 156 1.26 2.09 8.81
CA GLN A 156 0.72 0.95 9.54
C GLN A 156 0.70 -0.24 8.60
N LEU A 157 1.25 -1.36 9.06
CA LEU A 157 1.41 -2.59 8.31
C LEU A 157 0.49 -3.67 8.84
N LYS A 158 0.04 -4.53 7.92
CA LYS A 158 -0.70 -5.74 8.20
C LYS A 158 -0.26 -6.78 7.20
N ASP A 159 0.12 -7.95 7.71
CA ASP A 159 0.58 -9.10 6.89
C ASP A 159 1.69 -8.74 5.88
N GLY A 160 2.65 -7.90 6.31
CA GLY A 160 3.80 -7.48 5.51
C GLY A 160 3.50 -6.45 4.42
N LYS A 161 2.31 -5.85 4.41
CA LYS A 161 1.89 -4.79 3.48
C LYS A 161 1.39 -3.55 4.21
N ILE A 162 1.37 -2.41 3.53
CA ILE A 162 0.86 -1.15 4.04
C ILE A 162 -0.67 -1.21 4.10
N ASP A 163 -1.23 -1.05 5.29
CA ASP A 163 -2.67 -0.97 5.53
C ASP A 163 -3.16 0.47 5.70
N ALA A 164 -2.34 1.35 6.26
CA ALA A 164 -2.66 2.78 6.37
C ALA A 164 -1.40 3.63 6.31
N MET A 165 -1.59 4.88 5.89
CA MET A 165 -0.55 5.91 5.86
C MET A 165 -1.11 7.20 6.46
N SER A 166 -0.26 7.94 7.14
CA SER A 166 -0.60 9.27 7.66
C SER A 166 0.65 10.12 7.80
N MET A 167 0.46 11.44 7.84
CA MET A 167 1.48 12.32 8.40
C MET A 167 1.54 12.11 9.91
N LYS A 168 2.74 11.95 10.45
CA LYS A 168 2.93 11.85 11.90
C LYS A 168 2.81 13.24 12.51
N SER A 169 1.78 13.45 13.33
CA SER A 169 1.67 14.66 14.15
C SER A 169 2.75 14.66 15.23
N ASN A 170 3.49 15.76 15.34
CA ASN A 170 4.44 16.00 16.43
C ASN A 170 3.73 16.23 17.78
#